data_AF-A0A7V8WQ68-F1
#
_entry.id   AF-A0A7V8WQ68-F1
#
_cell.length_a   1.000
_cell.length_b   1.000
_cell.length_c   1.000
_cell.angle_alpha   90.00
_cell.angle_beta   90.00
_cell.angle_gamma   90.00
#
_symmetry.space_group_name_H-M   'P 1'
#
loop_
_entity.id
_entity.type
_entity.pdbx_description
1 polymer ?
#
loop_
_entity_poly.entity_id
_entity_poly.type
_entity_poly.pdbx_seq_one_letter_code
_entity_poly.pdbx_strand_id
1 'polypeptide(L)'
;MVSTGGTGEVLISAHAANVFSEDEAALRRRGIIAFLALAFGLAWLPFLSIPLGFGSAAYVLMPVAPAIACVVVRKWITREGFGDAGLRLNLRYWPLYLVALAWPLAVHFLRVLLAFPLGVAPNGFTLPWGLAAPEPLSLLSWSLIPLAAAPIFFGEELGWRGYLQIRLLAGKPLMAALTTGAIWGVWH
;
A
#
# COMPACT_ATOMS: atom_id res chain seq x y z
N MET A 1 -14.28 -18.97 -56.22
CA MET A 1 -14.88 -18.55 -54.93
C MET A 1 -14.04 -17.43 -54.36
N VAL A 2 -14.51 -16.19 -54.46
CA VAL A 2 -13.85 -15.02 -53.86
C VAL A 2 -14.27 -14.97 -52.39
N SER A 3 -13.30 -15.08 -51.49
CA SER A 3 -13.50 -14.88 -50.06
C SER A 3 -13.76 -13.40 -49.79
N THR A 4 -15.01 -13.05 -49.52
CA THR A 4 -15.44 -11.69 -49.15
C THR A 4 -15.54 -11.48 -47.63
N GLY A 5 -14.92 -12.36 -46.81
CA GLY A 5 -15.04 -12.33 -45.35
C GLY A 5 -14.15 -11.31 -44.61
N GLY A 6 -13.17 -10.70 -45.26
CA GLY A 6 -12.02 -10.10 -44.55
C GLY A 6 -12.24 -8.75 -43.86
N THR A 7 -13.24 -7.94 -44.24
CA THR A 7 -13.37 -6.56 -43.72
C THR A 7 -14.46 -6.39 -42.67
N GLY A 8 -15.62 -7.03 -42.85
CA GLY A 8 -16.71 -6.99 -41.86
C GLY A 8 -16.36 -7.71 -40.55
N GLU A 9 -15.66 -8.84 -40.65
CA GLU A 9 -15.29 -9.66 -39.50
C GLU A 9 -14.21 -8.97 -38.63
N VAL A 10 -13.25 -8.29 -39.27
CA VAL A 10 -12.21 -7.50 -38.60
C VAL A 10 -12.80 -6.27 -37.91
N LEU A 11 -13.77 -5.58 -38.51
CA LEU A 11 -14.44 -4.43 -37.91
C LEU A 11 -15.28 -4.82 -36.68
N ILE A 12 -16.01 -5.95 -36.75
CA ILE A 12 -16.79 -6.48 -35.62
C ILE A 12 -15.84 -6.91 -34.49
N SER A 13 -14.72 -7.55 -34.81
CA SER A 13 -13.71 -7.95 -33.82
C SER A 13 -13.07 -6.74 -33.13
N ALA A 14 -12.70 -5.70 -33.89
CA ALA A 14 -12.12 -4.47 -33.33
C ALA A 14 -13.12 -3.70 -32.46
N HIS A 15 -14.38 -3.63 -32.88
CA HIS A 15 -15.44 -2.99 -32.09
C HIS A 15 -15.70 -3.73 -30.77
N ALA A 16 -15.82 -5.07 -30.83
CA ALA A 16 -15.99 -5.89 -29.64
C ALA A 16 -14.80 -5.73 -28.66
N ALA A 17 -13.56 -5.78 -29.15
CA ALA A 17 -12.37 -5.56 -28.33
C ALA A 17 -12.36 -4.19 -27.65
N ASN A 18 -12.81 -3.14 -28.36
CA ASN A 18 -12.89 -1.80 -27.79
C ASN A 18 -13.95 -1.72 -26.68
N VAL A 19 -15.14 -2.29 -26.88
CA VAL A 19 -16.21 -2.33 -25.87
C VAL A 19 -15.75 -3.09 -24.61
N PHE A 20 -15.11 -4.25 -24.76
CA PHE A 20 -14.55 -4.98 -23.61
C PHE A 20 -13.51 -4.15 -22.85
N SER A 21 -12.67 -3.38 -23.55
CA SER A 21 -11.66 -2.53 -22.92
C SER A 21 -12.26 -1.35 -22.15
N GLU A 22 -13.37 -0.79 -22.64
CA GLU A 22 -14.10 0.28 -21.98
C GLU A 22 -14.79 -0.21 -20.70
N ASP A 23 -15.40 -1.39 -20.75
CA ASP A 23 -16.03 -2.03 -19.59
C ASP A 23 -15.01 -2.35 -18.48
N GLU A 24 -13.84 -2.88 -18.85
CA GLU A 24 -12.74 -3.10 -17.91
C GLU A 24 -12.22 -1.79 -17.29
N ALA A 25 -12.07 -0.75 -18.10
CA ALA A 25 -11.65 0.56 -17.63
C ALA A 25 -12.67 1.18 -16.66
N ALA A 26 -13.97 1.06 -16.96
CA ALA A 26 -15.05 1.53 -16.11
C ALA A 26 -15.10 0.77 -14.78
N LEU A 27 -14.97 -0.57 -14.81
CA LEU A 27 -14.94 -1.40 -13.61
C LEU A 27 -13.72 -1.07 -12.73
N ARG A 28 -12.55 -0.91 -13.35
CA ARG A 28 -11.31 -0.50 -12.65
C ARG A 28 -11.48 0.86 -11.98
N ARG A 29 -12.02 1.86 -12.70
CA ARG A 29 -12.29 3.19 -12.16
C ARG A 29 -13.25 3.13 -10.98
N ARG A 30 -14.35 2.38 -11.11
CA ARG A 30 -15.32 2.16 -10.03
C ARG A 30 -14.66 1.52 -8.80
N GLY A 31 -13.83 0.51 -9.02
CA GLY A 31 -13.08 -0.16 -7.96
C GLY A 31 -12.11 0.78 -7.23
N ILE A 32 -11.37 1.63 -7.95
CA ILE A 32 -10.45 2.60 -7.34
C ILE A 32 -11.22 3.61 -6.48
N ILE A 33 -12.31 4.19 -7.02
CA ILE A 33 -13.13 5.16 -6.29
C ILE A 33 -13.71 4.55 -5.02
N ALA A 34 -14.31 3.35 -5.13
CA ALA A 34 -14.89 2.68 -3.97
C ALA A 34 -13.85 2.33 -2.91
N PHE A 35 -12.67 1.87 -3.34
CA PHE A 35 -11.56 1.60 -2.43
C PHE A 35 -11.13 2.86 -1.67
N LEU A 36 -10.88 3.96 -2.39
CA LEU A 36 -10.46 5.21 -1.75
C LEU A 36 -11.51 5.74 -0.78
N ALA A 37 -12.79 5.73 -1.17
CA ALA A 37 -13.88 6.16 -0.30
C ALA A 37 -13.95 5.34 1.00
N LEU A 38 -13.80 4.02 0.91
CA LEU A 38 -13.81 3.13 2.08
C LEU A 38 -12.54 3.27 2.92
N ALA A 39 -11.36 3.31 2.30
CA ALA A 39 -10.07 3.37 2.99
C ALA A 39 -9.92 4.67 3.79
N PHE A 40 -10.29 5.81 3.18
CA PHE A 40 -10.29 7.11 3.85
C PHE A 40 -11.42 7.23 4.87
N GLY A 41 -12.65 6.88 4.45
CA GLY A 41 -13.83 6.98 5.30
C GLY A 41 -13.64 6.20 6.60
N LEU A 42 -13.29 4.92 6.53
CA LEU A 42 -13.08 4.09 7.72
C LEU A 42 -11.90 4.54 8.56
N ALA A 43 -10.79 4.97 7.94
CA ALA A 43 -9.60 5.37 8.68
C ALA A 43 -9.78 6.65 9.48
N TRP A 44 -10.61 7.58 9.01
CA TRP A 44 -10.83 8.87 9.66
C TRP A 44 -11.97 8.86 10.69
N LEU A 45 -12.86 7.84 10.67
CA LEU A 45 -13.93 7.69 11.65
C LEU A 45 -13.47 7.79 13.12
N PRO A 46 -12.36 7.14 13.55
CA PRO A 46 -11.86 7.26 14.93
C PRO A 46 -11.47 8.70 15.32
N PHE A 47 -11.07 9.53 14.36
CA PHE A 47 -10.67 10.91 14.63
C PHE A 47 -11.88 11.84 14.79
N LEU A 48 -12.99 11.54 14.10
CA LEU A 48 -14.28 12.22 14.32
C LEU A 48 -14.88 11.88 15.69
N SER A 49 -14.45 10.78 16.30
CA SER A 49 -14.99 10.25 17.54
C SER A 49 -14.21 10.69 18.79
N ILE A 50 -13.14 11.48 18.61
CA ILE A 50 -12.39 12.14 19.70
C ILE A 50 -13.31 12.91 20.67
N PRO A 51 -14.32 13.69 20.22
CA PRO A 51 -15.26 14.37 21.12
C PRO A 51 -16.21 13.41 21.86
N LEU A 52 -16.34 12.17 21.37
CA LEU A 52 -17.28 11.16 21.88
C LEU A 52 -16.65 10.21 22.92
N GLY A 53 -15.36 10.40 23.26
CA GLY A 53 -14.68 9.67 24.33
C GLY A 53 -14.30 8.22 23.98
N PHE A 54 -14.19 7.86 22.70
CA PHE A 54 -13.70 6.54 22.32
C PHE A 54 -12.23 6.35 22.73
N GLY A 55 -11.90 5.14 23.21
CA GLY A 55 -10.55 4.78 23.65
C GLY A 55 -9.54 4.65 22.49
N SER A 56 -8.24 4.67 22.83
CA SER A 56 -7.13 4.62 21.86
C SER A 56 -7.12 3.38 20.95
N ALA A 57 -7.82 2.31 21.33
CA ALA A 57 -8.00 1.13 20.48
C ALA A 57 -8.73 1.44 19.16
N ALA A 58 -9.56 2.49 19.12
CA ALA A 58 -10.26 2.89 17.90
C ALA A 58 -9.28 3.29 16.77
N TYR A 59 -8.09 3.78 17.10
CA TYR A 59 -7.08 4.16 16.10
C TYR A 59 -6.48 2.96 15.36
N VAL A 60 -6.65 1.73 15.85
CA VAL A 60 -6.26 0.53 15.09
C VAL A 60 -7.08 0.39 13.80
N LEU A 61 -8.27 1.00 13.73
CA LEU A 61 -9.08 0.99 12.51
C LEU A 61 -8.38 1.72 11.36
N MET A 62 -7.54 2.72 11.64
CA MET A 62 -6.79 3.45 10.62
C MET A 62 -5.93 2.49 9.78
N PRO A 63 -4.89 1.82 10.31
CA PRO A 63 -4.06 0.91 9.51
C PRO A 63 -4.82 -0.30 8.93
N VAL A 64 -5.95 -0.70 9.52
CA VAL A 64 -6.74 -1.84 9.04
C VAL A 64 -7.75 -1.43 7.94
N ALA A 65 -8.13 -0.16 7.85
CA ALA A 65 -9.13 0.33 6.89
C ALA A 65 -8.80 0.03 5.42
N PRO A 66 -7.56 0.19 4.92
CA PRO A 66 -7.21 -0.16 3.54
C PRO A 66 -7.40 -1.65 3.24
N ALA A 67 -7.15 -2.55 4.21
CA ALA A 67 -7.42 -3.98 4.04
C ALA A 67 -8.92 -4.28 3.99
N ILE A 68 -9.72 -3.65 4.85
CA ILE A 68 -11.19 -3.78 4.79
C ILE A 68 -11.69 -3.30 3.43
N ALA A 69 -11.24 -2.13 2.98
CA ALA A 69 -11.59 -1.60 1.66
C ALA A 69 -11.18 -2.56 0.53
N CYS A 70 -9.96 -3.10 0.56
CA CYS A 70 -9.47 -4.09 -0.40
C CYS A 70 -10.38 -5.33 -0.45
N VAL A 71 -10.68 -5.92 0.71
CA VAL A 71 -11.55 -7.10 0.79
C VAL A 71 -12.95 -6.77 0.28
N VAL A 72 -13.49 -5.61 0.68
CA VAL A 72 -14.85 -5.22 0.32
C VAL A 72 -14.99 -5.05 -1.18
N VAL A 73 -14.06 -4.29 -1.77
CA VAL A 73 -14.11 -3.98 -3.18
C VAL A 73 -13.89 -5.25 -4.01
N ARG A 74 -12.87 -6.06 -3.68
CA ARG A 74 -12.56 -7.31 -4.39
C ARG A 74 -13.68 -8.35 -4.32
N LYS A 75 -14.37 -8.47 -3.19
CA LYS A 75 -15.43 -9.48 -3.03
C LYS A 75 -16.79 -9.04 -3.55
N TRP A 76 -17.20 -7.80 -3.31
CA TRP A 76 -18.58 -7.38 -3.57
C TRP A 76 -18.73 -6.38 -4.71
N ILE A 77 -17.71 -5.59 -5.04
CA ILE A 77 -17.80 -4.51 -6.03
C ILE A 77 -17.23 -4.95 -7.39
N THR A 78 -15.95 -5.32 -7.43
CA THR A 78 -15.27 -5.77 -8.66
C THR A 78 -15.36 -7.28 -8.87
N ARG A 79 -15.55 -8.05 -7.78
CA ARG A 79 -15.67 -9.52 -7.80
C ARG A 79 -14.49 -10.24 -8.46
N GLU A 80 -13.31 -9.64 -8.41
CA GLU A 80 -12.10 -10.12 -9.08
C GLU A 80 -11.26 -11.11 -8.23
N GLY A 81 -11.63 -11.34 -6.97
CA GLY A 81 -10.88 -12.20 -6.07
C GLY A 81 -9.54 -11.59 -5.63
N PHE A 82 -8.53 -12.42 -5.31
CA PHE A 82 -7.22 -12.01 -4.77
C PHE A 82 -6.02 -12.55 -5.56
N GLY A 83 -6.24 -13.05 -6.78
CA GLY A 83 -5.19 -13.74 -7.56
C GLY A 83 -3.98 -12.85 -7.88
N ASP A 84 -4.20 -11.55 -8.03
CA ASP A 84 -3.21 -10.52 -8.36
C ASP A 84 -2.70 -9.73 -7.13
N ALA A 85 -3.16 -10.05 -5.91
CA ALA A 85 -2.84 -9.28 -4.70
C ALA A 85 -1.41 -9.48 -4.18
N GLY A 86 -0.58 -10.30 -4.86
CA GLY A 86 0.82 -10.51 -4.48
C GLY A 86 1.03 -11.34 -3.21
N LEU A 87 0.02 -12.06 -2.73
CA LEU A 87 0.06 -12.80 -1.46
C LEU A 87 0.89 -14.10 -1.50
N ARG A 88 1.33 -14.52 -2.69
CA ARG A 88 2.08 -15.77 -2.85
C ARG A 88 3.55 -15.55 -2.55
N LEU A 89 4.11 -16.35 -1.65
CA LEU A 89 5.55 -16.42 -1.45
C LEU A 89 6.21 -16.95 -2.72
N ASN A 90 7.14 -16.17 -3.27
CA ASN A 90 7.91 -16.55 -4.43
C ASN A 90 9.40 -16.56 -4.10
N LEU A 91 9.91 -17.72 -3.67
CA LEU A 91 11.29 -17.89 -3.23
C LEU A 91 12.33 -17.81 -4.37
N ARG A 92 11.88 -17.84 -5.63
CA ARG A 92 12.78 -17.60 -6.78
C ARG A 92 13.42 -16.20 -6.70
N TYR A 93 12.70 -15.24 -6.12
CA TYR A 93 13.16 -13.86 -5.94
C TYR A 93 13.67 -13.61 -4.52
N TRP A 94 14.23 -14.62 -3.85
CA TRP A 94 14.69 -14.48 -2.48
C TRP A 94 15.66 -13.31 -2.21
N PRO A 95 16.55 -12.89 -3.15
CA PRO A 95 17.40 -11.74 -2.92
C PRO A 95 16.59 -10.45 -2.72
N LEU A 96 15.41 -10.33 -3.34
CA LEU A 96 14.56 -9.15 -3.16
C LEU A 96 13.96 -9.07 -1.75
N TYR A 97 13.70 -10.20 -1.08
CA TYR A 97 13.30 -10.18 0.33
C TYR A 97 14.46 -9.70 1.22
N LEU A 98 15.70 -10.08 0.91
CA LEU A 98 16.86 -9.55 1.63
C LEU A 98 17.04 -8.06 1.39
N VAL A 99 16.87 -7.58 0.15
CA VAL A 99 16.90 -6.14 -0.13
C VAL A 99 15.79 -5.43 0.65
N ALA A 100 14.57 -5.95 0.66
CA ALA A 100 13.46 -5.37 1.41
C ALA A 100 13.75 -5.29 2.93
N LEU A 101 14.40 -6.30 3.50
CA LEU A 101 14.80 -6.32 4.91
C LEU A 101 15.98 -5.36 5.20
N ALA A 102 16.97 -5.34 4.32
CA ALA A 102 18.18 -4.53 4.49
C ALA A 102 17.95 -3.04 4.16
N TRP A 103 16.99 -2.71 3.31
CA TRP A 103 16.78 -1.36 2.80
C TRP A 103 16.52 -0.32 3.89
N PRO A 104 15.59 -0.50 4.84
CA PRO A 104 15.39 0.45 5.94
C PRO A 104 16.65 0.65 6.79
N LEU A 105 17.42 -0.41 7.03
CA LEU A 105 18.67 -0.35 7.78
C LEU A 105 19.73 0.44 7.03
N ALA A 106 19.86 0.21 5.72
CA ALA A 106 20.81 0.92 4.86
C ALA A 106 20.48 2.42 4.78
N VAL A 107 19.20 2.78 4.62
CA VAL A 107 18.74 4.18 4.61
C VAL A 107 19.00 4.86 5.95
N HIS A 108 18.76 4.16 7.07
CA HIS A 108 19.03 4.71 8.39
C HIS A 108 20.54 4.92 8.62
N PHE A 109 21.37 3.95 8.25
CA PHE A 109 22.82 4.08 8.32
C PHE A 109 23.33 5.24 7.48
N LEU A 110 22.83 5.39 6.25
CA LEU A 110 23.17 6.51 5.37
C LEU A 110 22.76 7.86 5.99
N ARG A 111 21.57 7.95 6.61
CA ARG A 111 21.14 9.16 7.34
C ARG A 111 22.14 9.54 8.43
N VAL A 112 22.60 8.57 9.22
CA VAL A 112 23.60 8.82 10.28
C VAL A 112 24.91 9.32 9.69
N LEU A 113 25.40 8.69 8.62
CA LEU A 113 26.62 9.13 7.93
C LEU A 113 26.51 10.55 7.37
N LEU A 114 25.35 10.92 6.82
CA LEU A 114 25.11 12.26 6.27
C LEU A 114 24.93 13.32 7.36
N ALA A 115 24.48 12.96 8.56
CA ALA A 115 24.26 13.90 9.64
C ALA A 115 25.54 14.61 10.10
N PHE A 116 26.68 13.90 10.07
CA PHE A 116 27.99 14.44 10.50
C PHE A 116 28.50 15.58 9.60
N PRO A 117 28.70 15.39 8.27
CA PRO A 117 29.19 16.47 7.41
C PRO A 117 28.20 17.62 7.26
N LEU A 118 26.90 17.37 7.48
CA LEU A 118 25.88 18.42 7.47
C LEU A 118 25.80 19.22 8.78
N GLY A 119 26.55 18.84 9.83
CA GLY A 119 26.54 19.52 11.12
C GLY A 119 25.22 19.42 11.88
N VAL A 120 24.36 18.46 11.52
CA VAL A 120 23.06 18.21 12.17
C VAL A 120 23.09 16.98 13.08
N ALA A 121 24.26 16.33 13.20
CA ALA A 121 24.46 15.23 14.13
C ALA A 121 24.30 15.73 15.58
N PRO A 122 23.53 15.03 16.43
CA PRO A 122 23.54 15.28 17.86
C PRO A 122 24.95 15.10 18.46
N ASN A 123 25.21 15.77 19.58
CA ASN A 123 26.47 15.58 20.31
C ASN A 123 26.54 14.16 20.89
N GLY A 124 27.43 13.32 20.33
CA GLY A 124 27.69 11.93 20.75
C GLY A 124 26.63 10.91 20.29
N PHE A 125 26.73 9.68 20.79
CA PHE A 125 25.70 8.63 20.66
C PHE A 125 24.57 8.82 21.70
N THR A 126 24.27 10.07 22.05
CA THR A 126 23.10 10.34 22.87
C THR A 126 21.88 10.02 22.02
N LEU A 127 20.90 9.29 22.57
CA LEU A 127 19.61 9.18 21.91
C LEU A 127 19.16 10.61 21.58
N PRO A 128 18.65 10.87 20.36
CA PRO A 128 18.09 12.17 20.07
C PRO A 128 17.07 12.53 21.16
N TRP A 129 16.94 13.81 21.50
CA TRP A 129 15.97 14.34 22.48
C TRP A 129 16.31 14.22 23.97
N GLY A 130 17.55 13.92 24.36
CA GLY A 130 17.94 13.92 25.79
C GLY A 130 17.39 12.74 26.59
N LEU A 131 17.01 11.66 25.91
CA LEU A 131 16.59 10.40 26.54
C LEU A 131 17.82 9.64 27.05
N ALA A 132 17.73 9.10 28.27
CA ALA A 132 18.72 8.18 28.81
C ALA A 132 18.88 6.96 27.88
N ALA A 133 20.06 6.33 27.87
CA ALA A 133 20.28 5.11 27.11
C ALA A 133 19.18 4.10 27.41
N PRO A 134 18.56 3.49 26.38
CA PRO A 134 17.41 2.62 26.59
C PRO A 134 17.88 1.33 27.27
N GLU A 135 17.14 0.91 28.29
CA GLU A 135 17.40 -0.36 28.97
C GLU A 135 17.32 -1.52 27.96
N PRO A 136 18.08 -2.62 28.15
CA PRO A 136 18.04 -3.78 27.26
C PRO A 136 16.62 -4.31 27.01
N LEU A 137 15.75 -4.24 28.03
CA LEU A 137 14.35 -4.64 27.91
C LEU A 137 13.54 -3.70 27.00
N SER A 138 13.83 -2.40 27.00
CA SER A 138 13.21 -1.43 26.09
C SER A 138 13.65 -1.67 24.65
N LEU A 139 14.93 -1.97 24.42
CA LEU A 139 15.43 -2.33 23.10
C LEU A 139 14.75 -3.59 22.55
N LEU A 140 14.58 -4.60 23.41
CA LEU A 140 13.86 -5.82 23.06
C LEU A 140 12.38 -5.53 22.75
N SER A 141 11.69 -4.74 23.59
CA SER A 141 10.28 -4.44 23.37
C SER A 141 10.03 -3.62 22.11
N TRP A 142 10.89 -2.65 21.79
CA TRP A 142 10.83 -1.88 20.54
C TRP A 142 11.02 -2.76 19.30
N SER A 143 11.70 -3.90 19.44
CA SER A 143 11.88 -4.88 18.35
C SER A 143 10.69 -5.85 18.24
N LEU A 144 10.15 -6.30 19.38
CA LEU A 144 9.06 -7.29 19.41
C LEU A 144 7.68 -6.70 19.13
N ILE A 145 7.40 -5.46 19.55
CA ILE A 145 6.09 -4.83 19.35
C ILE A 145 5.75 -4.69 17.86
N PRO A 146 6.63 -4.18 16.98
CA PRO A 146 6.35 -4.11 15.54
C PRO A 146 6.13 -5.49 14.90
N LEU A 147 6.83 -6.53 15.38
CA LEU A 147 6.63 -7.90 14.91
C LEU A 147 5.24 -8.43 15.31
N ALA A 148 4.82 -8.18 16.55
CA ALA A 148 3.49 -8.55 17.02
C ALA A 148 2.38 -7.74 16.31
N ALA A 149 2.65 -6.47 15.99
CA ALA A 149 1.75 -5.59 15.27
C ALA A 149 1.83 -5.74 13.74
N ALA A 150 2.72 -6.59 13.21
CA ALA A 150 2.90 -6.78 11.78
C ALA A 150 1.58 -7.12 11.04
N PRO A 151 0.64 -7.92 11.59
CA PRO A 151 -0.66 -8.14 10.95
C PRO A 151 -1.51 -6.88 10.77
N ILE A 152 -1.37 -5.90 11.67
CA ILE A 152 -2.08 -4.61 11.59
C ILE A 152 -1.51 -3.78 10.44
N PHE A 153 -0.18 -3.64 10.38
CA PHE A 153 0.50 -2.91 9.30
C PHE A 153 0.41 -3.62 7.95
N PHE A 154 0.32 -4.95 7.95
CA PHE A 154 -0.01 -5.72 6.76
C PHE A 154 -1.37 -5.30 6.18
N GLY A 155 -2.30 -4.84 7.03
CA GLY A 155 -3.57 -4.29 6.59
C GLY A 155 -3.41 -3.11 5.61
N GLU A 156 -2.48 -2.21 5.91
CA GLU A 156 -2.13 -1.11 5.01
C GLU A 156 -1.52 -1.61 3.71
N GLU A 157 -0.52 -2.49 3.80
CA GLU A 157 0.16 -3.05 2.62
C GLU A 157 -0.82 -3.78 1.67
N LEU A 158 -1.74 -4.56 2.23
CA LEU A 158 -2.76 -5.29 1.47
C LEU A 158 -3.67 -4.35 0.67
N GLY A 159 -4.02 -3.18 1.22
CA GLY A 159 -4.82 -2.18 0.52
C GLY A 159 -4.01 -1.41 -0.50
N TRP A 160 -2.92 -0.77 -0.07
CA TRP A 160 -2.18 0.17 -0.91
C TRP A 160 -1.41 -0.55 -2.02
N ARG A 161 -0.63 -1.58 -1.68
CA ARG A 161 0.23 -2.30 -2.65
C ARG A 161 -0.56 -3.44 -3.28
N GLY A 162 -1.32 -4.17 -2.47
CA GLY A 162 -2.11 -5.33 -2.90
C GLY A 162 -3.38 -5.00 -3.69
N TYR A 163 -3.86 -3.75 -3.69
CA TYR A 163 -5.04 -3.36 -4.46
C TYR A 163 -4.87 -2.07 -5.28
N LEU A 164 -4.55 -0.95 -4.64
CA LEU A 164 -4.55 0.36 -5.32
C LEU A 164 -3.44 0.47 -6.35
N GLN A 165 -2.18 0.21 -5.98
CA GLN A 165 -1.02 0.43 -6.83
C GLN A 165 -1.04 -0.39 -8.12
N ILE A 166 -1.57 -1.61 -8.09
CA ILE A 166 -1.66 -2.47 -9.29
C ILE A 166 -2.75 -2.02 -10.27
N ARG A 167 -3.74 -1.24 -9.81
CA ARG A 167 -4.84 -0.70 -10.64
C ARG A 167 -4.60 0.75 -11.05
N LEU A 168 -3.96 1.53 -10.19
CA LEU A 168 -3.68 2.94 -10.41
C LEU A 168 -2.59 3.10 -11.47
N LEU A 169 -2.88 3.82 -12.55
CA LEU A 169 -1.93 4.03 -13.67
C LEU A 169 -1.33 2.70 -14.17
N ALA A 170 -2.17 1.68 -14.32
CA ALA A 170 -1.80 0.35 -14.80
C ALA A 170 -0.92 0.44 -16.06
N GLY A 171 0.19 -0.32 -16.06
CA GLY A 171 1.22 -0.26 -17.12
C GLY A 171 2.32 0.78 -16.89
N LYS A 172 2.23 1.64 -15.87
CA LYS A 172 3.26 2.63 -15.51
C LYS A 172 3.70 2.45 -14.04
N PRO A 173 4.49 1.41 -13.71
CA PRO A 173 4.75 1.00 -12.32
C PRO A 173 5.39 2.10 -11.46
N LEU A 174 6.30 2.89 -12.02
CA LEU A 174 6.91 4.02 -11.30
C LEU A 174 5.86 5.09 -10.95
N MET A 175 5.05 5.51 -11.91
CA MET A 175 4.02 6.52 -11.67
C MET A 175 2.93 6.00 -10.73
N ALA A 176 2.59 4.71 -10.83
CA ALA A 176 1.68 4.05 -9.90
C ALA A 176 2.21 4.10 -8.46
N ALA A 177 3.49 3.76 -8.24
CA ALA A 177 4.12 3.82 -6.93
C ALA A 177 4.17 5.24 -6.36
N LEU A 178 4.58 6.23 -7.17
CA LEU A 178 4.64 7.64 -6.77
C LEU A 178 3.25 8.19 -6.40
N THR A 179 2.24 7.90 -7.23
CA THR A 179 0.87 8.38 -6.99
C THR A 179 0.24 7.72 -5.78
N THR A 180 0.44 6.40 -5.60
CA THR A 180 0.02 5.70 -4.38
C THR A 180 0.69 6.28 -3.15
N GLY A 181 1.99 6.60 -3.22
CA GLY A 181 2.72 7.27 -2.13
C GLY A 181 2.15 8.64 -1.77
N ALA A 182 1.79 9.46 -2.76
CA ALA A 182 1.16 10.75 -2.52
C ALA A 182 -0.24 10.60 -1.87
N ILE A 183 -1.07 9.66 -2.36
CA ILE A 183 -2.38 9.37 -1.78
C ILE A 183 -2.25 8.87 -0.34
N TRP A 184 -1.30 7.96 -0.09
CA TRP A 184 -1.00 7.45 1.25
C TRP A 184 -0.49 8.54 2.20
N GLY A 185 0.24 9.53 1.67
CA GLY A 185 0.64 10.72 2.42
C GLY A 185 -0.52 11.62 2.81
N VAL A 186 -1.52 11.79 1.93
CA VAL A 186 -2.75 12.56 2.23
C VAL A 186 -3.69 11.81 3.20
N TRP A 187 -3.58 10.49 3.24
CA TRP A 187 -4.37 9.65 4.13
C TRP A 187 -3.97 9.78 5.61
N HIS A 188 -2.70 10.09 5.87
CA HIS A 188 -2.16 10.43 7.19
C HIS A 188 -2.48 11.87 7.58
#